data_AF-A0A9R1BA48-F1
#
_entry.id   AF-A0A9R1BA48-F1
#
_cell.length_a   1.000
_cell.length_b   1.000
_cell.length_c   1.000
_cell.angle_alpha   90.00
_cell.angle_beta   90.00
_cell.angle_gamma   90.00
#
_symmetry.space_group_name_H-M   'P 1'
#
loop_
_entity.id
_entity.type
_entity.pdbx_description
1 polymer ?
#
loop_
_entity_poly.entity_id
_entity_poly.type
_entity_poly.pdbx_seq_one_letter_code
_entity_poly.pdbx_strand_id
1 'polypeptide(L)'
;MTVSFHKYGDFFPGTGHITDVGAGEGKHYAVNVPLSDGIDDDTFRDLFQCIIKRVMEVYQPEVVVLQCGADSLAGDRLGCFNLSVKGHADCLRFLRSFNIPMMVLGGGGYTIRNVARCWCYETAVAVGVEPDNKLPYNDYYEYFGPDYNLHIQPRIVENLNTTKDLENIKNMILDHLSKLEHVPNAQFHERPSDPEGPEEKEEDMDKRPAQRSRLWSGGAYDSDTEDPDHMKTEANDLSANSIMKSVPKCKSL
;
A
#
# COMPACT_ATOMS: atom_id res chain seq x y z
N MET A 1 -6.77 9.95 12.58
CA MET A 1 -5.37 9.77 13.05
C MET A 1 -4.63 8.88 12.05
N THR A 2 -3.35 9.11 11.84
CA THR A 2 -2.46 8.20 11.08
C THR A 2 -1.38 7.63 12.00
N VAL A 3 -1.08 6.34 11.83
CA VAL A 3 0.00 5.66 12.56
C VAL A 3 0.83 4.88 11.54
N SER A 4 2.14 5.12 11.48
CA SER A 4 3.01 4.51 10.48
C SER A 4 4.27 3.93 11.12
N PHE A 5 4.56 2.67 10.81
CA PHE A 5 5.79 1.97 11.18
C PHE A 5 6.61 1.77 9.91
N HIS A 6 7.82 2.31 9.85
CA HIS A 6 8.58 2.34 8.60
C HIS A 6 10.08 2.48 8.84
N LYS A 7 10.86 2.08 7.84
CA LYS A 7 12.28 2.42 7.81
C LYS A 7 12.44 3.93 7.69
N TYR A 8 13.37 4.49 8.46
CA TYR A 8 13.73 5.91 8.38
C TYR A 8 15.26 6.09 8.33
N GLY A 9 15.72 7.15 7.66
CA GLY A 9 17.14 7.43 7.41
C GLY A 9 17.61 6.88 6.06
N ASP A 10 18.10 7.79 5.19
CA ASP A 10 18.52 7.52 3.80
C ASP A 10 17.61 6.53 3.05
N PHE A 11 16.29 6.73 3.17
CA PHE A 11 15.27 5.86 2.59
C PHE A 11 14.09 6.66 2.05
N PHE A 12 13.47 6.17 0.98
CA PHE A 12 12.27 6.79 0.40
C PHE A 12 11.09 6.65 1.38
N PRO A 13 10.20 7.66 1.52
CA PRO A 13 10.17 8.94 0.80
C PRO A 13 10.95 10.09 1.47
N GLY A 14 11.65 9.83 2.58
CA GLY A 14 12.36 10.85 3.36
C GLY A 14 11.49 11.64 4.35
N THR A 15 10.24 11.24 4.55
CA THR A 15 9.31 11.80 5.56
C THR A 15 9.02 10.77 6.66
N GLY A 16 8.34 11.19 7.74
CA GLY A 16 7.97 10.29 8.83
C GLY A 16 8.97 10.33 9.98
N HIS A 17 9.62 11.46 10.20
CA HIS A 17 10.45 11.62 11.38
C HIS A 17 9.59 11.52 12.64
N ILE A 18 10.17 11.10 13.76
CA ILE A 18 9.43 10.96 15.04
C ILE A 18 8.81 12.27 15.52
N THR A 19 9.34 13.41 15.08
CA THR A 19 8.81 14.75 15.40
C THR A 19 7.72 15.23 14.44
N ASP A 20 7.46 14.50 13.35
CA ASP A 20 6.41 14.81 12.39
C ASP A 20 5.05 14.41 12.99
N VAL A 21 4.51 15.26 13.86
CA VAL A 21 3.31 14.97 14.66
C VAL A 21 2.03 15.59 14.08
N GLY A 22 2.07 16.10 12.85
CA GLY A 22 0.96 16.85 12.25
C GLY A 22 0.99 18.35 12.62
N ALA A 23 0.04 19.11 12.08
CA ALA A 23 -0.02 20.56 12.20
C ALA A 23 -1.46 21.06 12.41
N GLY A 24 -1.60 22.27 12.97
CA GLY A 24 -2.91 22.88 13.26
C GLY A 24 -3.75 22.00 14.19
N GLU A 25 -5.02 21.83 13.84
CA GLU A 25 -5.96 20.93 14.56
C GLU A 25 -5.56 19.46 14.46
N GLY A 26 -4.78 19.08 13.44
CA GLY A 26 -4.24 17.73 13.26
C GLY A 26 -2.94 17.47 14.04
N LYS A 27 -2.48 18.41 14.87
CA LYS A 27 -1.28 18.20 15.69
C LYS A 27 -1.53 17.11 16.73
N HIS A 28 -0.57 16.21 16.89
CA HIS A 28 -0.61 14.97 17.65
C HIS A 28 -1.45 13.83 17.03
N TYR A 29 -2.12 14.07 15.89
CA TYR A 29 -2.91 13.04 15.18
C TYR A 29 -2.12 12.29 14.10
N ALA A 30 -0.82 12.57 13.95
CA ALA A 30 0.10 11.77 13.15
C ALA A 30 1.15 11.14 14.07
N VAL A 31 1.24 9.82 14.05
CA VAL A 31 2.21 9.03 14.83
C VAL A 31 3.13 8.32 13.85
N ASN A 32 4.42 8.63 13.93
CA ASN A 32 5.45 8.02 13.11
C ASN A 32 6.42 7.22 13.97
N VAL A 33 6.65 5.97 13.59
CA VAL A 33 7.54 5.02 14.27
C VAL A 33 8.71 4.72 13.33
N PRO A 34 9.77 5.55 13.35
CA PRO A 34 10.95 5.34 12.52
C PRO A 34 11.76 4.15 13.04
N LEU A 35 12.14 3.25 12.14
CA LEU A 35 12.87 2.03 12.46
C LEU A 35 14.13 1.92 11.60
N SER A 36 15.11 1.18 12.12
CA SER A 36 16.31 0.76 11.42
C SER A 36 16.12 -0.61 10.75
N ASP A 37 17.09 -0.99 9.94
CA ASP A 37 17.08 -2.25 9.18
C ASP A 37 17.03 -3.48 10.11
N GLY A 38 16.51 -4.58 9.56
CA GLY A 38 16.60 -5.90 10.17
C GLY A 38 15.65 -6.17 11.34
N ILE A 39 14.64 -5.34 11.58
CA ILE A 39 13.66 -5.60 12.64
C ILE A 39 13.01 -6.98 12.46
N ASP A 40 12.94 -7.73 13.56
CA ASP A 40 12.40 -9.09 13.62
C ASP A 40 10.95 -9.13 14.16
N ASP A 41 10.32 -10.30 14.07
CA ASP A 41 8.93 -10.53 14.46
C ASP A 41 8.64 -10.15 15.92
N ASP A 42 9.48 -10.60 16.86
CA ASP A 42 9.24 -10.42 18.29
C ASP A 42 9.36 -8.94 18.66
N THR A 43 10.42 -8.28 18.18
CA THR A 43 10.67 -6.86 18.41
C THR A 43 9.58 -5.99 17.80
N PHE A 44 9.17 -6.29 16.56
CA PHE A 44 8.12 -5.54 15.88
C PHE A 44 6.77 -5.71 16.58
N ARG A 45 6.42 -6.95 16.95
CA ARG A 45 5.17 -7.27 17.64
C ARG A 45 5.05 -6.53 18.96
N ASP A 46 6.07 -6.56 19.80
CA ASP A 46 6.04 -5.91 21.12
C ASP A 46 5.88 -4.39 20.99
N LEU A 47 6.60 -3.78 20.05
CA LEU A 47 6.50 -2.34 19.77
C LEU A 47 5.12 -1.97 19.21
N PHE A 48 4.65 -2.71 18.20
CA PHE A 48 3.36 -2.50 17.54
C PHE A 48 2.21 -2.58 18.53
N GLN A 49 2.16 -3.67 19.32
CA GLN A 49 1.09 -3.86 20.30
C GLN A 49 1.08 -2.77 21.37
N CYS A 50 2.25 -2.35 21.86
CA CYS A 50 2.35 -1.28 22.85
C CYS A 50 1.78 0.04 22.33
N ILE A 51 2.22 0.47 21.15
CA ILE A 51 1.81 1.76 20.56
C ILE A 51 0.33 1.71 20.14
N ILE A 52 -0.09 0.66 19.44
CA ILE A 52 -1.46 0.55 18.94
C ILE A 52 -2.46 0.42 20.09
N LYS A 53 -2.13 -0.32 21.16
CA LYS A 53 -2.98 -0.35 22.35
C LYS A 53 -3.22 1.06 22.90
N ARG A 54 -2.17 1.87 23.00
CA ARG A 54 -2.31 3.25 23.48
C ARG A 54 -3.11 4.13 22.52
N VAL A 55 -2.92 3.95 21.21
CA VAL A 55 -3.72 4.62 20.18
C VAL A 55 -5.20 4.29 20.35
N MET A 56 -5.55 3.01 20.49
CA MET A 56 -6.94 2.59 20.67
C MET A 56 -7.56 3.17 21.95
N GLU A 57 -6.81 3.23 23.05
CA GLU A 57 -7.26 3.80 24.33
C GLU A 57 -7.56 5.31 24.25
N VAL A 58 -6.69 6.07 23.57
CA VAL A 58 -6.75 7.54 23.57
C VAL A 58 -7.57 8.07 22.40
N TYR A 59 -7.36 7.53 21.20
CA TYR A 59 -8.05 8.00 19.99
C TYR A 59 -9.48 7.45 19.90
N GLN A 60 -9.72 6.24 20.40
CA GLN A 60 -11.03 5.56 20.38
C GLN A 60 -11.68 5.56 18.98
N PRO A 61 -11.00 5.00 17.96
CA PRO A 61 -11.53 4.97 16.61
C PRO A 61 -12.76 4.07 16.52
N GLU A 62 -13.72 4.48 15.70
CA GLU A 62 -14.88 3.64 15.35
C GLU A 62 -14.68 2.82 14.07
N VAL A 63 -13.64 3.11 13.28
CA VAL A 63 -13.22 2.33 12.10
C VAL A 63 -11.69 2.31 12.04
N VAL A 64 -11.13 1.18 11.61
CA VAL A 64 -9.70 1.03 11.31
C VAL A 64 -9.50 0.77 9.83
N VAL A 65 -8.52 1.44 9.22
CA VAL A 65 -7.99 1.07 7.91
C VAL A 65 -6.57 0.58 8.12
N LEU A 66 -6.34 -0.70 7.82
CA LEU A 66 -5.03 -1.32 7.92
C LEU A 66 -4.45 -1.53 6.52
N GLN A 67 -3.30 -0.90 6.27
CA GLN A 67 -2.52 -1.09 5.07
C GLN A 67 -1.47 -2.18 5.35
N CYS A 68 -1.58 -3.31 4.66
CA CYS A 68 -0.74 -4.51 4.83
C CYS A 68 0.35 -4.56 3.75
N GLY A 69 1.23 -3.57 3.72
CA GLY A 69 2.41 -3.57 2.84
C GLY A 69 3.28 -4.78 3.11
N ALA A 70 3.54 -5.59 2.09
CA ALA A 70 4.31 -6.83 2.19
C ALA A 70 5.81 -6.62 1.90
N ASP A 71 6.26 -5.38 1.67
CA ASP A 71 7.67 -5.02 1.51
C ASP A 71 8.43 -4.99 2.85
N SER A 72 7.73 -5.00 3.99
CA SER A 72 8.34 -5.23 5.32
C SER A 72 8.75 -6.69 5.57
N LEU A 73 8.45 -7.62 4.66
CA LEU A 73 8.80 -9.03 4.82
C LEU A 73 10.29 -9.30 4.59
N ALA A 74 10.79 -10.33 5.27
CA ALA A 74 12.13 -10.85 5.08
C ALA A 74 12.39 -11.24 3.62
N GLY A 75 13.49 -10.72 3.07
CA GLY A 75 13.91 -11.02 1.70
C GLY A 75 13.06 -10.39 0.61
N ASP A 76 12.37 -9.30 0.93
CA ASP A 76 11.85 -8.38 -0.08
C ASP A 76 12.99 -7.82 -0.97
N ARG A 77 12.67 -7.33 -2.19
CA ARG A 77 13.66 -6.79 -3.13
C ARG A 77 14.07 -5.35 -2.82
N LEU A 78 13.21 -4.58 -2.18
CA LEU A 78 13.43 -3.16 -1.86
C LEU A 78 13.44 -2.92 -0.35
N GLY A 79 12.59 -3.61 0.40
CA GLY A 79 12.56 -3.54 1.86
C GLY A 79 13.74 -4.25 2.52
N CYS A 80 14.12 -3.78 3.69
CA CYS A 80 15.24 -4.29 4.48
C CYS A 80 14.85 -4.65 5.92
N PHE A 81 13.59 -4.98 6.14
CA PHE A 81 13.12 -5.62 7.38
C PHE A 81 13.26 -7.14 7.32
N ASN A 82 13.01 -7.80 8.44
CA ASN A 82 13.17 -9.24 8.58
C ASN A 82 11.91 -9.95 9.12
N LEU A 83 10.72 -9.45 8.77
CA LEU A 83 9.47 -10.02 9.25
C LEU A 83 9.10 -11.31 8.51
N SER A 84 8.59 -12.30 9.24
CA SER A 84 7.92 -13.44 8.65
C SER A 84 6.47 -13.10 8.27
N VAL A 85 5.85 -13.98 7.48
CA VAL A 85 4.41 -13.91 7.19
C VAL A 85 3.58 -13.98 8.48
N LYS A 86 4.05 -14.69 9.51
CA LYS A 86 3.35 -14.77 10.80
C LYS A 86 3.47 -13.47 11.60
N GLY A 87 4.69 -12.96 11.76
CA GLY A 87 4.92 -11.71 12.50
C GLY A 87 4.21 -10.52 11.87
N HIS A 88 4.15 -10.47 10.54
CA HIS A 88 3.35 -9.47 9.83
C HIS A 88 1.85 -9.60 10.12
N ALA A 89 1.29 -10.81 9.98
CA ALA A 89 -0.12 -11.08 10.26
C ALA A 89 -0.51 -10.97 11.75
N ASP A 90 0.45 -11.01 12.68
CA ASP A 90 0.21 -10.73 14.10
C ASP A 90 -0.36 -9.32 14.31
N CYS A 91 -0.02 -8.36 13.43
CA CYS A 91 -0.54 -7.00 13.47
C CYS A 91 -2.04 -6.97 13.19
N LEU A 92 -2.47 -7.65 12.12
CA LEU A 92 -3.88 -7.80 11.78
C LEU A 92 -4.63 -8.56 12.88
N ARG A 93 -4.06 -9.65 13.40
CA ARG A 93 -4.67 -10.44 14.49
C ARG A 93 -4.88 -9.57 15.75
N PHE A 94 -3.90 -8.74 16.10
CA PHE A 94 -3.99 -7.83 17.23
C PHE A 94 -5.08 -6.78 17.02
N LEU A 95 -5.11 -6.11 15.87
CA LEU A 95 -6.15 -5.12 15.58
C LEU A 95 -7.56 -5.74 15.53
N ARG A 96 -7.70 -6.95 15.01
CA ARG A 96 -8.98 -7.68 14.99
C ARG A 96 -9.51 -7.95 16.39
N SER A 97 -8.64 -8.12 17.39
CA SER A 97 -9.05 -8.39 18.77
C SER A 97 -9.86 -7.26 19.42
N PHE A 98 -9.79 -6.03 18.88
CA PHE A 98 -10.59 -4.90 19.36
C PHE A 98 -12.04 -4.90 18.86
N ASN A 99 -12.40 -5.76 17.90
CA ASN A 99 -13.75 -5.89 17.34
C ASN A 99 -14.32 -4.57 16.78
N ILE A 100 -13.47 -3.76 16.14
CA ILE A 100 -13.85 -2.53 15.45
C ILE A 100 -13.95 -2.81 13.95
N PRO A 101 -14.94 -2.24 13.21
CA PRO A 101 -14.99 -2.33 11.76
C PRO A 101 -13.64 -2.02 11.11
N MET A 102 -13.19 -2.92 10.23
CA MET A 102 -11.84 -2.85 9.66
C MET A 102 -11.86 -3.03 8.15
N MET A 103 -11.16 -2.15 7.44
CA MET A 103 -10.79 -2.31 6.04
C MET A 103 -9.33 -2.72 5.95
N VAL A 104 -9.05 -3.86 5.31
CA VAL A 104 -7.70 -4.36 5.09
C VAL A 104 -7.32 -4.12 3.63
N LEU A 105 -6.19 -3.46 3.41
CA LEU A 105 -5.67 -3.09 2.09
C LEU A 105 -4.30 -3.73 1.85
N GLY A 106 -3.93 -3.96 0.60
CA GLY A 106 -2.56 -4.34 0.23
C GLY A 106 -1.60 -3.15 0.22
N GLY A 107 -0.57 -3.20 -0.63
CA GLY A 107 0.33 -2.09 -0.94
C GLY A 107 1.67 -2.58 -1.48
N GLY A 108 2.78 -2.06 -0.97
CA GLY A 108 4.13 -2.47 -1.39
C GLY A 108 4.39 -3.97 -1.22
N GLY A 109 5.41 -4.48 -1.90
CA GLY A 109 5.77 -5.90 -1.88
C GLY A 109 6.37 -6.32 -3.23
N TYR A 110 7.67 -6.61 -3.23
CA TYR A 110 8.46 -6.70 -4.46
C TYR A 110 9.10 -8.08 -4.66
N THR A 111 9.09 -8.93 -3.63
CA THR A 111 9.24 -10.39 -3.79
C THR A 111 7.85 -11.03 -3.93
N ILE A 112 7.29 -11.05 -5.15
CA ILE A 112 5.89 -11.39 -5.44
C ILE A 112 5.38 -12.71 -4.84
N ARG A 113 6.23 -13.75 -4.77
CA ARG A 113 5.88 -15.04 -4.14
C ARG A 113 5.63 -14.91 -2.64
N ASN A 114 6.32 -13.99 -1.97
CA ASN A 114 6.13 -13.71 -0.54
C ASN A 114 4.91 -12.82 -0.33
N VAL A 115 4.63 -11.90 -1.26
CA VAL A 115 3.39 -11.10 -1.26
C VAL A 115 2.16 -12.01 -1.31
N ALA A 116 2.14 -12.96 -2.24
CA ALA A 116 1.05 -13.93 -2.36
C ALA A 116 0.87 -14.75 -1.07
N ARG A 117 1.97 -15.21 -0.46
CA ARG A 117 1.93 -15.91 0.84
C ARG A 117 1.37 -15.05 1.97
N CYS A 118 1.81 -13.79 2.04
CA CYS A 118 1.42 -12.85 3.08
C CYS A 118 -0.08 -12.56 3.04
N TRP A 119 -0.58 -12.05 1.90
CA TRP A 119 -1.98 -11.67 1.77
C TRP A 119 -2.92 -12.87 1.83
N CYS A 120 -2.49 -14.06 1.36
CA CYS A 120 -3.23 -15.31 1.57
C CYS A 120 -3.39 -15.62 3.06
N TYR A 121 -2.30 -15.58 3.82
CA TYR A 121 -2.34 -15.87 5.27
C TYR A 121 -3.09 -14.79 6.06
N GLU A 122 -2.92 -13.51 5.72
CA GLU A 122 -3.67 -12.42 6.35
C GLU A 122 -5.18 -12.53 6.06
N THR A 123 -5.57 -12.95 4.86
CA THR A 123 -6.97 -13.25 4.53
C THR A 123 -7.50 -14.37 5.42
N ALA A 124 -6.72 -15.44 5.61
CA ALA A 124 -7.08 -16.53 6.52
C ALA A 124 -7.26 -16.03 7.96
N VAL A 125 -6.36 -15.15 8.45
CA VAL A 125 -6.48 -14.50 9.77
C VAL A 125 -7.73 -13.62 9.85
N ALA A 126 -8.08 -12.89 8.79
CA ALA A 126 -9.29 -12.05 8.75
C ALA A 126 -10.57 -12.89 8.89
N VAL A 127 -10.66 -14.03 8.19
CA VAL A 127 -11.81 -14.94 8.26
C VAL A 127 -11.76 -15.91 9.45
N GLY A 128 -10.67 -15.90 10.23
CA GLY A 128 -10.52 -16.75 11.42
C GLY A 128 -10.23 -18.21 11.12
N VAL A 129 -9.55 -18.49 10.01
CA VAL A 129 -9.10 -19.82 9.60
C VAL A 129 -7.58 -19.91 9.73
N GLU A 130 -7.09 -21.02 10.25
CA GLU A 130 -5.65 -21.35 10.24
C GLU A 130 -5.38 -22.32 9.08
N PRO A 131 -4.69 -21.90 8.02
CA PRO A 131 -4.41 -22.77 6.87
C PRO A 131 -3.22 -23.69 7.12
N ASP A 132 -3.17 -24.80 6.39
CA ASP A 132 -1.99 -25.67 6.39
C ASP A 132 -0.76 -24.94 5.83
N ASN A 133 0.41 -25.23 6.38
CA ASN A 133 1.66 -24.64 5.87
C ASN A 133 2.04 -25.17 4.48
N LYS A 134 1.50 -26.32 4.06
CA LYS A 134 1.75 -26.86 2.71
C LYS A 134 0.82 -26.19 1.71
N LEU A 135 1.40 -25.59 0.68
CA LEU A 135 0.59 -24.92 -0.34
C LEU A 135 -0.23 -25.94 -1.13
N PRO A 136 -1.53 -25.65 -1.39
CA PRO A 136 -2.29 -26.44 -2.35
C PRO A 136 -1.76 -26.19 -3.77
N TYR A 137 -1.99 -27.16 -4.65
CA TYR A 137 -1.73 -26.97 -6.08
C TYR A 137 -2.54 -25.78 -6.61
N ASN A 138 -1.90 -24.99 -7.47
CA ASN A 138 -2.47 -23.83 -8.13
C ASN A 138 -1.71 -23.54 -9.43
N ASP A 139 -2.24 -22.68 -10.28
CA ASP A 139 -1.66 -22.37 -11.60
C ASP A 139 -0.22 -21.81 -11.52
N TYR A 140 0.14 -21.21 -10.38
CA TYR A 140 1.46 -20.61 -10.13
C TYR A 140 2.31 -21.44 -9.17
N TYR A 141 1.99 -22.72 -8.95
CA TYR A 141 2.60 -23.55 -7.91
C TYR A 141 4.13 -23.60 -7.99
N GLU A 142 4.69 -23.61 -9.20
CA GLU A 142 6.14 -23.64 -9.46
C GLU A 142 6.88 -22.40 -8.93
N TYR A 143 6.20 -21.25 -8.77
CA TYR A 143 6.82 -20.02 -8.25
C TYR A 143 7.22 -20.14 -6.77
N PHE A 144 6.62 -21.09 -6.05
CA PHE A 144 6.83 -21.30 -4.62
C PHE A 144 7.87 -22.37 -4.31
N GLY A 145 8.59 -22.87 -5.32
CA GLY A 145 9.70 -23.78 -5.13
C GLY A 145 10.89 -23.14 -4.38
N PRO A 146 11.75 -23.97 -3.75
CA PRO A 146 11.70 -25.43 -3.75
C PRO A 146 10.86 -26.04 -2.61
N ASP A 147 10.40 -25.23 -1.66
CA ASP A 147 9.85 -25.71 -0.39
C ASP A 147 8.32 -25.87 -0.41
N TYR A 148 7.64 -25.12 -1.29
CA TYR A 148 6.19 -25.14 -1.51
C TYR A 148 5.39 -24.95 -0.21
N ASN A 149 5.91 -24.10 0.69
CA ASN A 149 5.24 -23.76 1.93
C ASN A 149 4.67 -22.33 1.90
N LEU A 150 3.67 -22.10 2.75
CA LEU A 150 3.05 -20.80 2.97
C LEU A 150 3.95 -19.88 3.79
N HIS A 151 4.55 -20.38 4.88
CA HIS A 151 5.41 -19.58 5.73
C HIS A 151 6.82 -19.46 5.17
N ILE A 152 7.35 -18.25 5.25
CA ILE A 152 8.75 -17.94 4.92
C ILE A 152 9.61 -17.98 6.19
N GLN A 153 10.86 -18.41 6.04
CA GLN A 153 11.83 -18.29 7.13
C GLN A 153 12.44 -16.88 7.13
N PRO A 154 12.52 -16.21 8.29
CA PRO A 154 13.35 -15.02 8.44
C PRO A 154 14.80 -15.29 8.01
N ARG A 155 15.50 -14.25 7.58
CA ARG A 155 16.91 -14.35 7.21
C ARG A 155 17.79 -14.17 8.45
N ILE A 156 19.01 -14.69 8.38
CA ILE A 156 20.07 -14.37 9.35
C ILE A 156 20.62 -12.99 9.00
N VAL A 157 19.94 -11.94 9.48
CA VAL A 157 20.36 -10.54 9.37
C VAL A 157 20.41 -9.93 10.75
N GLU A 158 21.34 -9.00 10.96
CA GLU A 158 21.45 -8.27 12.22
C GLU A 158 20.27 -7.30 12.36
N ASN A 159 19.63 -7.31 13.53
CA ASN A 159 18.61 -6.34 13.88
C ASN A 159 19.29 -5.07 14.43
N LEU A 160 19.27 -3.99 13.65
CA LEU A 160 19.90 -2.71 14.01
C LEU A 160 19.05 -1.86 14.97
N ASN A 161 17.90 -2.37 15.40
CA ASN A 161 16.99 -1.70 16.33
C ASN A 161 17.36 -2.11 17.75
N THR A 162 18.28 -1.37 18.39
CA THR A 162 18.66 -1.68 19.76
C THR A 162 17.50 -1.47 20.73
N THR A 163 17.44 -2.25 21.81
CA THR A 163 16.41 -2.11 22.84
C THR A 163 16.34 -0.69 23.38
N LYS A 164 17.50 -0.02 23.54
CA LYS A 164 17.57 1.37 24.00
C LYS A 164 16.91 2.33 23.01
N ASP A 165 17.16 2.19 21.72
CA ASP A 165 16.59 3.07 20.70
C ASP A 165 15.07 2.88 20.60
N LEU A 166 14.61 1.63 20.65
CA LEU A 166 13.19 1.30 20.66
C LEU A 166 12.47 1.80 21.91
N GLU A 167 13.11 1.72 23.08
CA GLU A 167 12.57 2.31 24.30
C GLU A 167 12.45 3.83 24.21
N ASN A 168 13.46 4.50 23.63
CA ASN A 168 13.40 5.95 23.40
C ASN A 168 12.26 6.31 22.45
N ILE A 169 12.15 5.62 21.31
CA ILE A 169 11.06 5.80 20.33
C ILE A 169 9.70 5.60 21.00
N LYS A 170 9.53 4.49 21.71
CA LYS A 170 8.31 4.16 22.45
C LYS A 170 7.96 5.26 23.46
N ASN A 171 8.91 5.70 24.28
CA ASN A 171 8.66 6.73 25.30
C ASN A 171 8.25 8.06 24.68
N MET A 172 8.91 8.48 23.59
CA MET A 172 8.56 9.70 22.85
C MET A 172 7.14 9.60 22.27
N ILE A 173 6.79 8.47 21.66
CA ILE A 173 5.45 8.25 21.10
C ILE A 173 4.38 8.23 22.20
N LEU A 174 4.63 7.56 23.32
CA LEU A 174 3.69 7.53 24.44
C LEU A 174 3.49 8.92 25.06
N ASP A 175 4.55 9.72 25.19
CA ASP A 175 4.46 11.12 25.60
C ASP A 175 3.65 11.95 24.59
N HIS A 176 3.87 11.76 23.28
CA HIS A 176 3.08 12.41 22.24
C HIS A 176 1.59 12.03 22.32
N LEU A 177 1.29 10.73 22.49
CA LEU A 177 -0.07 10.24 22.64
C LEU A 177 -0.74 10.72 23.93
N SER A 178 0.02 11.01 24.99
CA SER A 178 -0.53 11.56 26.24
C SER A 178 -1.06 12.99 26.09
N LYS A 179 -0.62 13.71 25.05
CA LYS A 179 -1.02 15.10 24.75
C LYS A 179 -2.23 15.20 23.83
N LEU A 180 -2.76 14.07 23.36
CA LEU A 180 -3.97 14.04 22.55
C LEU A 180 -5.19 14.37 23.40
N GLU A 181 -5.94 15.36 22.96
CA GLU A 181 -7.30 15.58 23.42
C GLU A 181 -8.23 14.70 22.57
N HIS A 182 -9.09 13.91 23.20
CA HIS A 182 -10.08 13.10 22.47
C HIS A 182 -11.05 14.03 21.72
N VAL A 183 -11.19 13.81 20.41
CA VAL A 183 -12.17 14.51 19.57
C VAL A 183 -13.24 13.48 19.18
N PRO A 184 -14.54 13.80 19.36
CA PRO A 184 -15.61 12.89 19.02
C PRO A 184 -15.56 12.50 17.53
N ASN A 185 -15.86 11.24 17.25
CA ASN A 185 -15.88 10.72 15.88
C ASN A 185 -16.92 11.46 15.01
N ALA A 186 -16.68 11.48 13.71
CA ALA A 186 -17.69 11.90 12.74
C ALA A 186 -18.88 10.92 12.81
N GLN A 187 -20.10 11.44 12.87
CA GLN A 187 -21.30 10.60 12.97
C GLN A 187 -21.43 9.68 11.74
N PHE A 188 -21.69 8.40 11.98
CA PHE A 188 -22.09 7.50 10.91
C PHE A 188 -23.47 7.88 10.37
N HIS A 189 -23.59 7.85 9.05
CA HIS A 189 -24.87 7.88 8.37
C HIS A 189 -25.08 6.54 7.67
N GLU A 190 -26.24 5.94 7.90
CA GLU A 190 -26.65 4.75 7.17
C GLU A 190 -26.87 5.15 5.71
N ARG A 191 -26.18 4.46 4.80
CA ARG A 191 -26.35 4.68 3.36
C ARG A 191 -27.80 4.30 3.01
N PRO A 192 -28.54 5.13 2.26
CA PRO A 192 -29.85 4.74 1.73
C PRO A 192 -29.74 3.44 0.95
N SER A 193 -30.75 2.58 1.06
CA SER A 193 -30.85 1.36 0.25
C SER A 193 -30.69 1.73 -1.23
N ASP A 194 -29.88 0.96 -1.96
CA ASP A 194 -29.81 1.16 -3.40
C ASP A 194 -31.20 0.93 -4.00
N PRO A 195 -31.65 1.80 -4.92
CA PRO A 195 -32.90 1.53 -5.63
C PRO A 195 -32.75 0.18 -6.33
N GLU A 196 -33.78 -0.67 -6.25
CA GLU A 196 -33.85 -1.94 -6.98
C GLU A 196 -33.80 -1.66 -8.49
N GLY A 197 -32.59 -1.53 -9.02
CA GLY A 197 -32.31 -1.55 -10.44
C GLY A 197 -32.35 -3.00 -10.94
N PRO A 198 -32.61 -3.24 -12.23
CA PRO A 198 -32.53 -4.58 -12.78
C PRO A 198 -31.16 -5.18 -12.49
N GLU A 199 -31.11 -6.43 -12.00
CA GLU A 199 -29.86 -7.15 -11.78
C GLU A 199 -29.03 -7.14 -13.07
N GLU A 200 -27.90 -6.42 -13.07
CA GLU A 200 -26.94 -6.48 -14.15
C GLU A 200 -26.33 -7.89 -14.15
N LYS A 201 -26.42 -8.58 -15.30
CA LYS A 201 -25.86 -9.92 -15.44
C LYS A 201 -24.37 -9.89 -15.10
N GLU A 202 -23.89 -10.83 -14.30
CA GLU A 202 -22.46 -11.00 -14.02
C GLU A 202 -21.68 -11.09 -15.34
N GLU A 203 -20.90 -10.05 -15.64
CA GLU A 203 -20.01 -10.06 -16.80
C GLU A 203 -18.76 -10.86 -16.45
N ASP A 204 -18.38 -11.76 -17.35
CA ASP A 204 -17.15 -12.53 -17.29
C ASP A 204 -15.94 -11.58 -17.36
N MET A 205 -15.26 -11.38 -16.22
CA MET A 205 -14.15 -10.44 -16.05
C MET A 205 -12.93 -10.74 -16.94
N ASP A 206 -12.82 -11.96 -17.49
CA ASP A 206 -11.76 -12.33 -18.45
C ASP A 206 -12.09 -11.92 -19.89
N LYS A 207 -13.33 -11.47 -20.17
CA LYS A 207 -13.75 -10.98 -21.48
C LYS A 207 -13.79 -9.46 -21.49
N ARG A 208 -12.81 -8.85 -22.14
CA ARG A 208 -12.79 -7.40 -22.39
C ARG A 208 -13.94 -7.02 -23.35
N PRO A 209 -14.95 -6.22 -22.95
CA PRO A 209 -16.07 -5.87 -23.82
C PRO A 209 -15.60 -5.02 -25.00
N ALA A 210 -16.05 -5.34 -26.22
CA ALA A 210 -15.62 -4.65 -27.45
C ALA A 210 -16.15 -3.21 -27.56
N GLN A 211 -17.09 -2.78 -26.71
CA GLN A 211 -17.69 -1.45 -26.85
C GLN A 211 -18.35 -0.98 -25.56
N ARG A 212 -17.57 -0.41 -24.62
CA ARG A 212 -18.15 0.42 -23.57
C ARG A 212 -18.58 1.74 -24.22
N SER A 213 -19.88 1.99 -24.30
CA SER A 213 -20.40 3.32 -24.63
C SER A 213 -19.76 4.33 -23.68
N ARG A 214 -18.98 5.26 -24.24
CA ARG A 214 -18.30 6.31 -23.48
C ARG A 214 -19.35 7.18 -22.77
N LEU A 215 -19.53 6.99 -21.47
CA LEU A 215 -20.27 7.89 -20.59
C LEU A 215 -19.45 9.14 -20.21
N TRP A 216 -18.26 9.32 -20.79
CA TRP A 216 -17.38 10.45 -20.53
C TRP A 216 -16.91 11.09 -21.84
N SER A 217 -17.40 12.30 -22.11
CA SER A 217 -16.94 13.16 -23.21
C SER A 217 -15.90 14.16 -22.69
N GLY A 218 -14.78 13.64 -22.19
CA GLY A 218 -13.58 14.43 -21.89
C GLY A 218 -12.55 14.21 -23.00
N GLY A 219 -12.08 15.28 -23.62
CA GLY A 219 -11.18 15.25 -24.78
C GLY A 219 -9.92 14.41 -24.55
N ALA A 220 -9.62 13.55 -25.52
CA ALA A 220 -8.43 12.70 -25.51
C ALA A 220 -7.20 13.53 -25.86
N TYR A 221 -6.20 13.50 -24.98
CA TYR A 221 -4.81 13.76 -25.36
C TYR A 221 -4.33 12.51 -26.08
N ASP A 222 -4.10 12.66 -27.38
CA ASP A 222 -3.66 11.57 -28.25
C ASP A 222 -2.17 11.33 -28.01
N SER A 223 -1.82 10.15 -27.51
CA SER A 223 -0.45 9.66 -27.55
C SER A 223 -0.45 8.39 -28.40
N ASP A 224 -0.08 8.60 -29.66
CA ASP A 224 0.52 7.67 -30.62
C ASP A 224 0.18 6.18 -30.47
N THR A 225 -0.71 5.71 -31.33
CA THR A 225 -0.69 4.32 -31.78
C THR A 225 -0.38 4.31 -33.27
N GLU A 226 0.84 3.90 -33.60
CA GLU A 226 1.22 3.46 -34.93
C GLU A 226 0.42 2.19 -35.26
N ASP A 227 -0.47 2.24 -36.25
CA ASP A 227 -1.02 1.03 -36.87
C ASP A 227 -1.01 1.18 -38.43
N PRO A 228 -0.48 0.20 -39.18
CA PRO A 228 0.17 0.42 -40.48
C PRO A 228 -0.72 0.07 -41.68
N ASP A 229 -1.99 0.49 -41.71
CA ASP A 229 -2.93 0.04 -42.76
C ASP A 229 -3.58 1.15 -43.59
N HIS A 230 -3.10 2.40 -43.51
CA HIS A 230 -3.59 3.51 -44.35
C HIS A 230 -2.59 3.96 -45.43
N MET A 231 -1.89 3.01 -46.07
CA MET A 231 -1.07 3.30 -47.25
C MET A 231 -1.78 2.82 -48.52
N LYS A 232 -2.75 3.60 -49.01
CA LYS A 232 -3.23 3.64 -50.42
C LYS A 232 -4.41 4.60 -50.55
N THR A 233 -4.11 5.78 -51.10
CA THR A 233 -4.92 6.97 -51.45
C THR A 233 -4.40 8.13 -50.61
N GLU A 234 -3.46 8.94 -51.06
CA GLU A 234 -3.66 9.93 -52.13
C GLU A 234 -2.33 10.21 -52.84
N ALA A 235 -2.15 9.60 -54.02
CA ALA A 235 -1.24 10.11 -55.03
C ALA A 235 -2.11 10.82 -56.06
N ASN A 236 -2.24 12.14 -55.92
CA ASN A 236 -2.61 13.13 -56.93
C ASN A 236 -3.26 14.32 -56.22
N ASP A 237 -2.48 15.32 -55.87
CA ASP A 237 -2.71 16.67 -56.37
C ASP A 237 -1.67 17.65 -55.82
N LEU A 238 -1.49 18.74 -56.56
CA LEU A 238 -0.70 19.95 -56.23
C LEU A 238 0.76 19.96 -56.71
N SER A 239 0.89 19.93 -58.04
CA SER A 239 1.85 20.77 -58.72
C SER A 239 1.47 22.27 -58.60
N ALA A 240 2.50 23.10 -58.42
CA ALA A 240 2.59 24.53 -58.73
C ALA A 240 1.93 25.55 -57.77
N ASN A 241 2.73 26.26 -56.95
CA ASN A 241 3.38 27.50 -57.38
C ASN A 241 4.29 28.12 -56.30
N SER A 242 5.39 28.69 -56.81
CA SER A 242 6.43 29.49 -56.15
C SER A 242 5.91 30.78 -55.51
N ILE A 243 6.55 31.27 -54.44
CA ILE A 243 7.07 32.66 -54.31
C ILE A 243 7.96 32.79 -53.04
N MET A 244 9.11 33.46 -53.25
CA MET A 244 10.22 33.72 -52.32
C MET A 244 9.97 34.77 -51.21
N LYS A 245 10.95 34.81 -50.28
CA LYS A 245 11.49 35.92 -49.43
C LYS A 245 11.07 35.80 -47.95
N SER A 246 11.90 35.99 -46.92
CA SER A 246 13.30 36.45 -46.79
C SER A 246 13.73 36.24 -45.33
N VAL A 247 15.00 35.86 -45.10
CA VAL A 247 15.67 35.79 -43.79
C VAL A 247 16.13 37.19 -43.35
N PRO A 248 16.15 37.48 -42.04
CA PRO A 248 17.37 38.08 -41.48
C PRO A 248 17.94 37.33 -40.26
N LYS A 249 19.27 37.27 -40.24
CA LYS A 249 20.16 36.71 -39.24
C LYS A 249 20.51 37.74 -38.14
N CYS A 250 20.86 37.21 -36.97
CA CYS A 250 21.89 37.66 -36.02
C CYS A 250 21.60 38.86 -35.10
N LYS A 251 21.75 38.69 -33.77
CA LYS A 251 23.05 38.89 -33.09
C LYS A 251 23.00 38.46 -31.61
N SER A 252 24.12 37.89 -31.21
CA SER A 252 24.59 37.59 -29.86
C SER A 252 24.81 38.83 -29.00
N LEU A 253 24.56 38.68 -27.70
CA LEU A 253 25.47 39.01 -26.60
C LEU A 253 25.30 37.94 -25.52
#